data_AF-A0A7V3FUP1-F1
#
_entry.id   AF-A0A7V3FUP1-F1
#
_cell.length_a   1.000
_cell.length_b   1.000
_cell.length_c   1.000
_cell.angle_alpha   90.00
_cell.angle_beta   90.00
_cell.angle_gamma   90.00
#
_symmetry.space_group_name_H-M   'P 1'
#
loop_
_entity.id
_entity.type
_entity.pdbx_description
1 polymer ?
#
loop_
_entity_poly.entity_id
_entity_poly.type
_entity_poly.pdbx_seq_one_letter_code
_entity_poly.pdbx_strand_id
1 'polypeptide(L)'
;MNDFKLFPPYYKKIRYIALGKMTGKINTTLGLFAALFLMIAASVCFHLQSGSVNDSVERAQNNFTLKEKRVTETMNWLSNQLSKNVLDFNESLLSESDYFNKEEIVLLAYRNDSLKFWTSNFAPVDQSLRELNDSEGMLHLRNGWYYYQLRQNKNVRLFGLLLIAKEYDVQNSYFKNGFVTWLNLSEDCKLNTKEKSEHAVLSKNKKILFGIDKSENSLDGQSTLPAWLFFIGLLIFSFTLVRYAYR
;
A
#
# COMPACT_ATOMS: atom_id res chain seq x y z
N MET A 1 -14.68 -90.80 -8.18
CA MET A 1 -14.84 -89.48 -8.81
C MET A 1 -14.48 -88.45 -7.76
N ASN A 2 -13.31 -87.81 -7.95
CA ASN A 2 -12.76 -86.63 -7.27
C ASN A 2 -12.57 -86.63 -5.75
N ASP A 3 -11.34 -86.93 -5.31
CA ASP A 3 -10.75 -86.38 -4.08
C ASP A 3 -9.57 -85.46 -4.47
N PHE A 4 -9.83 -84.15 -4.47
CA PHE A 4 -8.80 -83.11 -4.59
C PHE A 4 -8.64 -82.42 -3.22
N LYS A 5 -7.41 -82.48 -2.72
CA LYS A 5 -6.86 -81.82 -1.52
C LYS A 5 -7.20 -80.32 -1.49
N LEU A 6 -7.17 -79.69 -0.31
CA LEU A 6 -6.23 -78.60 0.04
C LEU A 6 -6.53 -77.96 1.44
N PHE A 7 -5.55 -78.11 2.35
CA PHE A 7 -5.07 -77.25 3.46
C PHE A 7 -5.98 -76.76 4.64
N PRO A 8 -5.41 -76.63 5.86
CA PRO A 8 -6.12 -76.23 7.08
C PRO A 8 -6.25 -74.70 7.22
N PRO A 9 -7.24 -74.18 7.97
CA PRO A 9 -7.42 -72.74 8.09
C PRO A 9 -6.48 -72.16 9.16
N TYR A 10 -5.53 -71.33 8.73
CA TYR A 10 -4.84 -70.36 9.57
C TYR A 10 -5.82 -69.25 9.99
N TYR A 11 -6.46 -69.37 11.16
CA TYR A 11 -7.18 -68.25 11.76
C TYR A 11 -6.20 -67.30 12.47
N LYS A 12 -5.83 -66.22 11.78
CA LYS A 12 -5.08 -65.08 12.32
C LYS A 12 -6.04 -64.21 13.14
N LYS A 13 -5.75 -64.11 14.43
CA LYS A 13 -6.46 -63.32 15.45
C LYS A 13 -6.45 -61.83 15.08
N ILE A 14 -7.56 -61.30 14.54
CA ILE A 14 -7.74 -59.85 14.38
C ILE A 14 -8.11 -59.29 15.75
N ARG A 15 -7.15 -58.62 16.39
CA ARG A 15 -7.43 -57.75 17.55
C ARG A 15 -8.27 -56.59 17.05
N TYR A 16 -9.54 -56.53 17.45
CA TYR A 16 -10.30 -55.29 17.43
C TYR A 16 -9.56 -54.27 18.30
N ILE A 17 -9.02 -53.23 17.68
CA ILE A 17 -8.63 -52.02 18.39
C ILE A 17 -9.94 -51.46 18.92
N ALA A 18 -10.19 -51.61 20.22
CA ALA A 18 -11.24 -50.89 20.90
C ALA A 18 -10.99 -49.40 20.62
N LEU A 19 -11.87 -48.78 19.82
CA LEU A 19 -12.02 -47.34 19.81
C LEU A 19 -12.34 -46.96 21.25
N GLY A 20 -11.31 -46.56 21.99
CA GLY A 20 -11.46 -45.97 23.30
C GLY A 20 -12.45 -44.83 23.15
N LYS A 21 -13.62 -44.97 23.79
CA LYS A 21 -14.54 -43.87 24.02
C LYS A 21 -13.72 -42.75 24.67
N MET A 22 -13.26 -41.77 23.88
CA MET A 22 -12.76 -40.50 24.39
C MET A 22 -13.97 -39.75 24.95
N THR A 23 -14.47 -40.19 26.10
CA THR A 23 -15.46 -39.45 26.89
C THR A 23 -14.75 -38.38 27.72
N GLY A 24 -14.00 -37.52 27.04
CA GLY A 24 -13.75 -36.19 27.59
C GLY A 24 -15.09 -35.48 27.62
N LYS A 25 -15.66 -35.25 28.81
CA LYS A 25 -16.83 -34.37 28.94
C LYS A 25 -16.38 -32.95 28.59
N ILE A 26 -16.41 -32.60 27.31
CA ILE A 26 -16.24 -31.21 26.87
C ILE A 26 -17.33 -30.41 27.56
N ASN A 27 -16.92 -29.41 28.34
CA ASN A 27 -17.82 -28.59 29.12
C ASN A 27 -18.60 -27.67 28.19
N THR A 28 -19.92 -27.85 28.10
CA THR A 28 -20.79 -27.09 27.19
C THR A 28 -20.78 -25.60 27.50
N THR A 29 -20.64 -25.21 28.77
CA THR A 29 -20.52 -23.79 29.14
C THR A 29 -19.21 -23.18 28.66
N LEU A 30 -18.10 -23.93 28.77
CA LEU A 30 -16.79 -23.50 28.27
C LEU A 30 -16.81 -23.29 26.74
N GLY A 31 -17.52 -24.16 26.01
CA GLY A 31 -17.68 -24.02 24.56
C GLY A 31 -18.47 -22.76 24.16
N LEU A 32 -19.51 -22.38 24.93
CA LEU A 32 -20.25 -21.13 24.71
C LEU A 32 -19.37 -19.90 24.96
N PHE A 33 -18.57 -19.91 26.03
CA PHE A 33 -17.63 -18.82 26.31
C PHE A 33 -16.56 -18.68 25.21
N ALA A 34 -16.03 -19.81 24.71
CA ALA A 34 -15.08 -19.80 23.60
C ALA A 34 -15.69 -19.23 22.31
N ALA A 35 -16.92 -19.61 21.97
CA ALA A 35 -17.62 -19.08 20.80
C ALA A 35 -17.88 -17.57 20.93
N LEU A 36 -18.36 -17.11 22.09
CA LEU A 36 -18.59 -15.68 22.35
C LEU A 36 -17.29 -14.88 22.25
N PHE A 37 -16.20 -15.39 22.83
CA PHE A 37 -14.89 -14.75 22.76
C PHE A 37 -14.42 -14.60 21.31
N LEU A 38 -14.55 -15.64 20.47
CA LEU A 38 -14.16 -15.58 19.06
C LEU A 38 -15.00 -14.58 18.26
N MET A 39 -16.30 -14.48 18.52
CA MET A 39 -17.17 -13.50 17.87
C MET A 39 -16.83 -12.06 18.29
N ILE A 40 -16.54 -11.83 19.58
CA ILE A 40 -16.06 -10.53 20.07
C ILE A 40 -14.71 -10.20 19.45
N ALA A 41 -13.76 -11.14 19.43
CA ALA A 41 -12.45 -10.95 18.82
C ALA A 41 -12.55 -10.62 17.33
N ALA A 42 -13.45 -11.30 16.59
CA ALA A 42 -13.74 -10.99 15.20
C ALA A 42 -14.25 -9.56 15.03
N SER A 43 -15.23 -9.13 15.84
CA SER A 43 -15.78 -7.78 15.79
C SER A 43 -14.73 -6.70 16.11
N VAL A 44 -13.92 -6.92 17.15
CA VAL A 44 -12.83 -6.00 17.51
C VAL A 44 -11.79 -5.93 16.40
N CYS A 45 -11.38 -7.07 15.84
CA CYS A 45 -10.41 -7.12 14.75
C CYS A 45 -10.93 -6.40 13.49
N PHE A 46 -12.22 -6.55 13.17
CA PHE A 46 -12.87 -5.83 12.08
C PHE A 46 -12.84 -4.31 12.31
N HIS A 47 -13.20 -3.84 13.51
CA HIS A 47 -13.18 -2.42 13.85
C HIS A 47 -11.77 -1.80 13.87
N LEU A 48 -10.77 -2.55 14.35
CA LEU A 48 -9.38 -2.09 14.33
C LEU A 48 -8.81 -2.04 12.91
N GLN A 49 -9.29 -2.92 12.03
CA GLN A 49 -8.85 -2.96 10.65
C GLN A 49 -9.57 -1.94 9.75
N SER A 50 -10.80 -1.55 10.10
CA SER A 50 -11.45 -0.37 9.52
C SER A 50 -10.78 0.90 10.06
N GLY A 51 -9.51 1.11 9.71
CA GLY A 51 -8.79 2.35 10.03
C GLY A 51 -9.57 3.55 9.49
N SER A 52 -9.64 4.61 10.28
CA SER A 52 -10.34 5.83 9.88
C SER A 52 -9.66 6.42 8.65
N VAL A 53 -10.44 7.02 7.75
CA VAL A 53 -9.91 7.78 6.60
C VAL A 53 -8.93 8.84 7.11
N ASN A 54 -9.26 9.47 8.25
CA ASN A 54 -8.42 10.46 8.90
C ASN A 54 -7.03 9.91 9.29
N ASP A 55 -6.96 8.68 9.80
CA ASP A 55 -5.67 8.07 10.18
C ASP A 55 -4.81 7.80 8.94
N SER A 56 -5.43 7.39 7.83
CA SER A 56 -4.73 7.20 6.55
C SER A 56 -4.23 8.52 5.98
N VAL A 57 -5.05 9.57 6.04
CA VAL A 57 -4.69 10.92 5.59
C VAL A 57 -3.57 11.50 6.44
N GLU A 58 -3.61 11.33 7.75
CA GLU A 58 -2.55 11.77 8.66
C GLU A 58 -1.22 11.05 8.37
N ARG A 59 -1.25 9.72 8.17
CA ARG A 59 -0.07 8.96 7.76
C ARG A 59 0.49 9.46 6.42
N ALA A 60 -0.38 9.66 5.44
CA ALA A 60 0.01 10.18 4.13
C ALA A 60 0.61 11.59 4.23
N GLN A 61 0.02 12.48 5.05
CA GLN A 61 0.55 13.82 5.32
C GLN A 61 1.95 13.76 5.95
N ASN A 62 2.16 12.90 6.94
CA ASN A 62 3.47 12.73 7.59
C ASN A 62 4.51 12.20 6.59
N ASN A 63 4.16 11.18 5.82
CA ASN A 63 5.04 10.62 4.79
C ASN A 63 5.36 11.63 3.69
N PHE A 64 4.36 12.40 3.24
CA PHE A 64 4.51 13.48 2.27
C PHE A 64 5.48 14.54 2.80
N THR A 65 5.29 15.00 4.05
CA THR A 65 6.14 16.02 4.67
C THR A 65 7.61 15.58 4.72
N LEU A 66 7.86 14.29 5.03
CA LEU A 66 9.20 13.71 5.02
C LEU A 66 9.81 13.72 3.61
N LYS A 67 9.04 13.32 2.59
CA LYS A 67 9.51 13.29 1.20
C LYS A 67 9.68 14.69 0.62
N GLU A 68 8.81 15.64 0.92
CA GLU A 68 8.93 17.05 0.55
C GLU A 68 10.24 17.66 1.10
N LYS A 69 10.56 17.35 2.37
CA LYS A 69 11.85 17.73 2.95
C LYS A 69 13.01 17.11 2.17
N ARG A 70 12.91 15.84 1.79
CA ARG A 70 13.94 15.13 1.01
C ARG A 70 14.15 15.73 -0.38
N VAL A 71 13.07 16.11 -1.07
CA VAL A 71 13.13 16.84 -2.35
C VAL A 71 13.88 18.15 -2.16
N THR A 72 13.54 18.90 -1.11
CA THR A 72 14.17 20.20 -0.80
C THR A 72 15.69 20.04 -0.55
N GLU A 73 16.09 19.04 0.25
CA GLU A 73 17.50 18.71 0.52
C GLU A 73 18.25 18.34 -0.75
N THR A 74 17.62 17.52 -1.59
CA THR A 74 18.21 17.06 -2.85
C THR A 74 18.39 18.20 -3.84
N MET A 75 17.41 19.11 -3.94
CA MET A 75 17.53 20.33 -4.74
C MET A 75 18.62 21.28 -4.20
N ASN A 76 18.78 21.39 -2.87
CA ASN A 76 19.88 22.16 -2.27
C ASN A 76 21.23 21.57 -2.67
N TRP A 77 21.38 20.25 -2.58
CA TRP A 77 22.59 19.54 -3.01
C TRP A 77 22.89 19.83 -4.48
N LEU A 78 21.92 19.67 -5.38
CA LEU A 78 22.12 19.90 -6.81
C LEU A 78 22.45 21.36 -7.10
N SER A 79 21.75 22.31 -6.48
CA SER A 79 22.05 23.74 -6.62
C SER A 79 23.49 24.08 -6.19
N ASN A 80 24.02 23.43 -5.15
CA ASN A 80 25.39 23.61 -4.69
C ASN A 80 26.44 22.99 -5.64
N GLN A 81 26.08 21.94 -6.38
CA GLN A 81 26.95 21.41 -7.43
C GLN A 81 26.98 22.34 -8.65
N LEU A 82 25.82 22.87 -9.05
CA LEU A 82 25.69 23.78 -10.19
C LEU A 82 26.40 25.12 -9.97
N SER A 83 26.40 25.65 -8.74
CA SER A 83 27.05 26.93 -8.41
C SER A 83 28.58 26.89 -8.47
N LYS A 84 29.18 25.70 -8.37
CA LYS A 84 30.63 25.49 -8.52
C LYS A 84 31.11 25.52 -9.98
N ASN A 85 30.28 26.05 -10.90
CA ASN A 85 30.58 26.24 -12.32
C ASN A 85 30.78 24.95 -13.14
N VAL A 86 30.18 23.84 -12.70
CA VAL A 86 30.12 22.58 -13.44
C VAL A 86 28.70 22.42 -14.00
N LEU A 87 28.33 23.26 -14.96
CA LEU A 87 27.17 23.00 -15.83
C LEU A 87 27.57 22.18 -17.07
N ASP A 88 28.87 21.92 -17.25
CA ASP A 88 29.36 20.87 -18.14
C ASP A 88 29.32 19.56 -17.38
N PHE A 89 28.38 18.73 -17.81
CA PHE A 89 28.05 17.41 -17.32
C PHE A 89 29.30 16.57 -16.95
N ASN A 90 29.31 16.00 -15.75
CA ASN A 90 30.40 15.16 -15.23
C ASN A 90 29.79 13.84 -14.74
N GLU A 91 30.39 12.69 -15.10
CA GLU A 91 30.00 11.34 -14.68
C GLU A 91 29.72 11.18 -13.17
N SER A 92 30.34 11.99 -12.31
CA SER A 92 30.14 11.99 -10.86
C SER A 92 28.72 12.40 -10.44
N LEU A 93 27.93 13.03 -11.31
CA LEU A 93 26.52 13.34 -11.05
C LEU A 93 25.60 12.15 -11.38
N LEU A 94 26.04 11.21 -12.22
CA LEU A 94 25.28 10.01 -12.59
C LEU A 94 25.36 8.92 -11.52
N SER A 95 26.45 8.81 -10.77
CA SER A 95 26.54 7.81 -9.69
C SER A 95 25.53 8.02 -8.55
N GLU A 96 24.99 9.24 -8.42
CA GLU A 96 23.96 9.59 -7.43
C GLU A 96 22.53 9.44 -7.98
N SER A 97 22.34 9.31 -9.30
CA SER A 97 20.99 9.21 -9.88
C SER A 97 20.26 7.93 -9.47
N ASP A 98 21.00 6.84 -9.25
CA ASP A 98 20.43 5.56 -8.78
C ASP A 98 19.86 5.66 -7.36
N TYR A 99 20.44 6.50 -6.51
CA TYR A 99 19.92 6.75 -5.17
C TYR A 99 18.59 7.51 -5.24
N PHE A 100 18.49 8.55 -6.08
CA PHE A 100 17.25 9.32 -6.25
C PHE A 100 16.13 8.54 -6.93
N ASN A 101 16.48 7.63 -7.86
CA ASN A 101 15.51 6.74 -8.50
C ASN A 101 14.80 5.84 -7.49
N LYS A 102 15.52 5.31 -6.48
CA LYS A 102 14.91 4.53 -5.39
C LYS A 102 13.97 5.36 -4.52
N GLU A 103 14.19 6.67 -4.46
CA GLU A 103 13.38 7.58 -3.66
C GLU A 103 12.15 8.12 -4.42
N GLU A 104 11.95 7.73 -5.69
CA GLU A 104 10.93 8.28 -6.61
C GLU A 104 10.98 9.81 -6.75
N ILE A 105 12.18 10.38 -6.60
CA ILE A 105 12.45 11.81 -6.76
C ILE A 105 13.14 12.04 -8.10
N VAL A 106 12.54 12.88 -8.94
CA VAL A 106 13.13 13.27 -10.22
C VAL A 106 13.60 14.72 -10.14
N LEU A 107 14.88 14.96 -10.40
CA LEU A 107 15.43 16.30 -10.53
C LEU A 107 15.57 16.63 -12.01
N LEU A 108 15.20 17.84 -12.40
CA LEU A 108 15.42 18.36 -13.76
C LEU A 108 16.07 19.74 -13.67
N ALA A 109 17.16 19.96 -14.40
CA ALA A 109 17.78 21.29 -14.50
C ALA A 109 17.78 21.77 -15.95
N TYR A 110 17.17 22.93 -16.17
CA TYR A 110 17.15 23.63 -17.44
C TYR A 110 18.10 24.81 -17.41
N ARG A 111 18.79 25.06 -18.53
CA ARG A 111 19.57 26.27 -18.78
C ARG A 111 19.15 26.88 -20.10
N ASN A 112 18.69 28.13 -20.09
CA ASN A 112 18.16 28.82 -21.28
C ASN A 112 17.15 27.93 -22.05
N ASP A 113 16.12 27.43 -21.34
CA ASP A 113 15.05 26.55 -21.84
C ASP A 113 15.47 25.19 -22.42
N SER A 114 16.76 24.85 -22.35
CA SER A 114 17.28 23.53 -22.70
C SER A 114 17.45 22.67 -21.45
N LEU A 115 16.91 21.46 -21.45
CA LEU A 115 17.18 20.48 -20.39
C LEU A 115 18.66 20.10 -20.43
N LYS A 116 19.37 20.26 -19.32
CA LYS A 116 20.80 19.96 -19.18
C LYS A 116 21.09 18.79 -18.25
N PHE A 117 20.17 18.48 -17.33
CA PHE A 117 20.34 17.40 -16.36
C PHE A 117 19.00 16.80 -15.96
N TRP A 118 18.96 15.48 -15.81
CA TRP A 118 17.83 14.74 -15.23
C TRP A 118 18.33 13.51 -14.47
N THR A 119 17.69 13.17 -13.34
CA THR A 119 18.04 11.95 -12.56
C THR A 119 17.32 10.69 -13.03
N SER A 120 16.20 10.84 -13.74
CA SER A 120 15.35 9.72 -14.13
C SER A 120 14.58 10.01 -15.41
N ASN A 121 14.27 8.96 -16.15
CA ASN A 121 13.35 9.01 -17.29
C ASN A 121 11.89 8.74 -16.87
N PHE A 122 11.62 8.55 -15.58
CA PHE A 122 10.27 8.24 -15.12
C PHE A 122 9.30 9.41 -15.29
N ALA A 123 9.74 10.66 -15.06
CA ALA A 123 8.90 11.84 -15.28
C ALA A 123 8.99 12.30 -16.74
N PRO A 124 7.88 12.34 -17.48
CA PRO A 124 7.87 12.87 -18.84
C PRO A 124 8.30 14.33 -18.86
N VAL A 125 9.27 14.66 -19.71
CA VAL A 125 9.64 16.05 -19.98
C VAL A 125 8.59 16.65 -20.91
N ASP A 126 7.60 17.31 -20.30
CA ASP A 126 6.44 17.89 -20.99
C ASP A 126 6.57 19.43 -21.07
N GLN A 127 5.86 20.04 -22.03
CA GLN A 127 5.71 21.48 -22.17
C GLN A 127 5.04 22.11 -20.94
N SER A 128 4.15 21.38 -20.25
CA SER A 128 3.50 21.85 -19.02
C SER A 128 4.48 22.31 -17.93
N LEU A 129 5.66 21.68 -17.84
CA LEU A 129 6.73 22.11 -16.91
C LEU A 129 7.24 23.52 -17.21
N ARG A 130 7.24 23.94 -18.49
CA ARG A 130 7.76 25.24 -18.91
C ARG A 130 6.84 26.38 -18.48
N GLU A 131 5.54 26.11 -18.37
CA GLU A 131 4.49 27.07 -18.04
C GLU A 131 4.40 27.37 -16.53
N LEU A 132 5.04 26.54 -15.68
CA LEU A 132 5.00 26.68 -14.23
C LEU A 132 5.83 27.85 -13.73
N ASN A 133 5.21 28.83 -13.06
CA ASN A 133 5.92 29.96 -12.44
C ASN A 133 5.90 29.93 -10.90
N ASP A 134 4.96 29.20 -10.31
CA ASP A 134 4.87 29.02 -8.87
C ASP A 134 6.08 28.21 -8.36
N SER A 135 6.54 28.51 -7.14
CA SER A 135 7.65 27.80 -6.52
C SER A 135 7.30 26.35 -6.15
N GLU A 136 6.02 26.00 -6.07
CA GLU A 136 5.56 24.64 -5.80
C GLU A 136 4.08 24.44 -6.18
N GLY A 137 3.69 23.19 -6.36
CA GLY A 137 2.31 22.81 -6.59
C GLY A 137 2.15 21.37 -7.04
N MET A 138 0.97 21.08 -7.57
CA MET A 138 0.66 19.82 -8.25
C MET A 138 0.75 20.01 -9.76
N LEU A 139 1.28 19.01 -10.44
CA LEU A 139 1.40 18.95 -11.88
C LEU A 139 0.92 17.58 -12.37
N HIS A 140 0.08 17.59 -13.40
CA HIS A 140 -0.27 16.38 -14.11
C HIS A 140 0.64 16.20 -15.32
N LEU A 141 1.32 15.06 -15.39
CA LEU A 141 2.10 14.61 -16.54
C LEU A 141 1.45 13.37 -17.13
N ARG A 142 1.87 12.97 -18.33
CA ARG A 142 1.30 11.82 -19.07
C ARG A 142 1.16 10.51 -18.30
N ASN A 143 1.95 10.29 -17.25
CA ASN A 143 1.96 9.05 -16.49
C ASN A 143 1.51 9.20 -15.04
N GLY A 144 1.01 10.38 -14.64
CA GLY A 144 0.52 10.58 -13.29
C GLY A 144 0.64 12.00 -12.75
N TRP A 145 0.31 12.10 -11.47
CA TRP A 145 0.31 13.32 -10.69
C TRP A 145 1.59 13.44 -9.88
N TYR A 146 2.18 14.63 -9.95
CA TYR A 146 3.43 14.97 -9.31
C TYR A 146 3.24 16.19 -8.42
N TYR A 147 3.84 16.15 -7.23
CA TYR A 147 4.20 17.37 -6.53
C TYR A 147 5.50 17.90 -7.15
N TYR A 148 5.57 19.21 -7.37
CA TYR A 148 6.78 19.86 -7.85
C TYR A 148 7.24 20.97 -6.90
N GLN A 149 8.55 21.14 -6.83
CA GLN A 149 9.20 22.38 -6.37
C GLN A 149 10.00 22.97 -7.52
N LEU A 150 9.93 24.28 -7.67
CA LEU A 150 10.64 25.06 -8.68
C LEU A 150 11.55 26.08 -7.99
N ARG A 151 12.82 26.08 -8.38
CA ARG A 151 13.77 27.14 -8.09
C ARG A 151 14.28 27.71 -9.39
N GLN A 152 14.17 29.01 -9.55
CA GLN A 152 14.62 29.67 -10.77
C GLN A 152 15.48 30.88 -10.47
N ASN A 153 16.51 31.05 -11.29
CA ASN A 153 17.29 32.27 -11.43
C ASN A 153 17.28 32.67 -12.92
N LYS A 154 17.93 33.79 -13.29
CA LYS A 154 17.83 34.37 -14.64
C LYS A 154 17.97 33.37 -15.80
N ASN A 155 18.88 32.39 -15.68
CA ASN A 155 19.22 31.50 -16.79
C ASN A 155 19.01 30.00 -16.46
N VAL A 156 18.66 29.67 -15.22
CA VAL A 156 18.54 28.28 -14.74
C VAL A 156 17.20 28.06 -14.05
N ARG A 157 16.50 26.99 -14.43
CA ARG A 157 15.29 26.50 -13.76
C ARG A 157 15.54 25.08 -13.27
N LEU A 158 15.39 24.88 -11.97
CA LEU A 158 15.59 23.61 -11.29
C LEU A 158 14.25 23.12 -10.76
N PHE A 159 13.84 21.93 -11.20
CA PHE A 159 12.64 21.25 -10.72
C PHE A 159 13.04 20.05 -9.86
N GLY A 160 12.34 19.89 -8.75
CA GLY A 160 12.27 18.64 -8.01
C GLY A 160 10.84 18.11 -8.12
N LEU A 161 10.68 16.93 -8.71
CA LEU A 161 9.41 16.26 -8.91
C LEU A 161 9.31 15.05 -7.98
N LEU A 162 8.15 14.87 -7.38
CA LEU A 162 7.82 13.76 -6.51
C LEU A 162 6.51 13.14 -7.00
N LEU A 163 6.57 11.89 -7.45
CA LEU A 163 5.38 11.18 -7.92
C LEU A 163 4.42 10.94 -6.75
N ILE A 164 3.15 11.31 -6.91
CA ILE A 164 2.10 11.14 -5.91
C ILE A 164 1.18 9.98 -6.30
N ALA A 165 0.76 9.94 -7.56
CA ALA A 165 -0.11 8.88 -8.06
C ALA A 165 0.20 8.57 -9.53
N LYS A 166 0.21 7.28 -9.87
CA LYS A 166 0.36 6.79 -11.24
C LYS A 166 -1.00 6.82 -11.93
N GLU A 167 -1.01 7.36 -13.15
CA GLU A 167 -2.20 7.42 -14.00
C GLU A 167 -1.79 7.07 -15.43
N TYR A 168 -2.16 5.86 -15.85
CA TYR A 168 -1.93 5.32 -17.18
C TYR A 168 -3.27 5.07 -17.89
N ASP A 169 -3.31 5.35 -19.20
CA ASP A 169 -4.48 5.07 -20.06
C ASP A 169 -4.77 3.57 -20.20
N VAL A 170 -3.72 2.75 -20.16
CA VAL A 170 -3.81 1.29 -20.29
C VAL A 170 -3.29 0.64 -19.01
N GLN A 171 -4.16 -0.10 -18.33
CA GLN A 171 -3.79 -0.87 -17.14
C GLN A 171 -3.55 -2.34 -17.50
N ASN A 172 -2.46 -2.90 -16.97
CA ASN A 172 -2.16 -4.32 -17.06
C ASN A 172 -1.42 -4.77 -15.79
N SER A 173 -0.90 -6.00 -15.75
CA SER A 173 -0.17 -6.51 -14.59
C SER A 173 1.08 -5.70 -14.22
N TYR A 174 1.60 -4.88 -15.13
CA TYR A 174 2.78 -4.03 -14.96
C TYR A 174 2.43 -2.56 -14.73
N PHE A 175 1.34 -2.06 -15.33
CA PHE A 175 0.85 -0.69 -15.20
C PHE A 175 -0.40 -0.66 -14.33
N LYS A 176 -0.21 -0.28 -13.06
CA LYS A 176 -1.29 -0.08 -12.10
C LYS A 176 -1.41 1.41 -11.77
N ASN A 177 -2.63 1.92 -11.85
CA ASN A 177 -2.95 3.28 -11.41
C ASN A 177 -3.16 3.27 -9.90
N GLY A 178 -2.96 4.42 -9.27
CA GLY A 178 -3.14 4.60 -7.83
C GLY A 178 -1.99 5.34 -7.18
N PHE A 179 -2.09 5.50 -5.86
CA PHE A 179 -1.05 6.17 -5.08
C PHE A 179 0.24 5.36 -5.05
N VAL A 180 1.35 6.09 -4.92
CA VAL A 180 2.66 5.51 -4.64
C VAL A 180 2.69 4.83 -3.27
N THR A 181 3.47 3.75 -3.16
CA THR A 181 3.50 2.91 -1.95
C THR A 181 4.00 3.65 -0.72
N TRP A 182 4.89 4.63 -0.88
CA TRP A 182 5.46 5.39 0.24
C TRP A 182 4.44 6.33 0.92
N LEU A 183 3.32 6.65 0.27
CA LEU A 183 2.22 7.37 0.93
C LEU A 183 1.48 6.49 1.95
N ASN A 184 1.63 5.16 1.87
CA ASN A 184 0.98 4.19 2.75
C ASN A 184 -0.55 4.36 2.77
N LEU A 185 -1.12 4.58 1.58
CA LEU A 185 -2.55 4.61 1.34
C LEU A 185 -3.02 3.26 0.79
N SER A 186 -4.23 2.87 1.16
CA SER A 186 -4.86 1.66 0.65
C SER A 186 -5.29 1.86 -0.82
N GLU A 187 -5.42 0.75 -1.56
CA GLU A 187 -5.74 0.78 -3.00
C GLU A 187 -7.14 1.35 -3.30
N ASP A 188 -7.98 1.45 -2.27
CA ASP A 188 -9.30 2.06 -2.34
C ASP A 188 -9.33 3.59 -2.24
N CYS A 189 -8.20 4.20 -1.89
CA CYS A 189 -8.05 5.63 -1.88
C CYS A 189 -7.92 6.17 -3.31
N LYS A 190 -8.61 7.26 -3.60
CA LYS A 190 -8.57 7.98 -4.87
C LYS A 190 -8.05 9.40 -4.67
N LEU A 191 -7.28 9.87 -5.64
CA LEU A 191 -6.80 11.25 -5.68
C LEU A 191 -7.94 12.20 -6.04
N ASN A 192 -8.11 13.24 -5.25
CA ASN A 192 -9.03 14.33 -5.49
C ASN A 192 -8.26 15.63 -5.67
N THR A 193 -8.33 16.23 -6.85
CA THR A 193 -7.60 17.47 -7.16
C THR A 193 -8.43 18.74 -6.97
N LYS A 194 -9.65 18.62 -6.44
CA LYS A 194 -10.53 19.77 -6.19
C LYS A 194 -10.00 20.59 -5.01
N GLU A 195 -10.13 21.91 -5.11
CA GLU A 195 -9.63 22.87 -4.10
C GLU A 195 -10.28 22.74 -2.71
N LYS A 196 -11.40 22.02 -2.59
CA LYS A 196 -12.10 21.76 -1.33
C LYS A 196 -12.20 20.26 -1.11
N SER A 197 -11.28 19.72 -0.32
CA SER A 197 -11.36 18.36 0.22
C SER A 197 -11.27 18.44 1.74
N GLU A 198 -12.13 17.69 2.42
CA GLU A 198 -12.08 17.50 3.88
C GLU A 198 -10.80 16.76 4.30
N HIS A 199 -10.28 15.92 3.41
CA HIS A 199 -9.14 15.04 3.63
C HIS A 199 -7.95 15.47 2.77
N ALA A 200 -7.54 16.72 2.94
CA ALA A 200 -6.49 17.34 2.14
C ALA A 200 -5.08 17.08 2.71
N VAL A 201 -4.15 16.78 1.81
CA VAL A 201 -2.70 16.84 2.03
C VAL A 201 -2.20 18.23 1.67
N LEU A 202 -1.43 18.81 2.58
CA LEU A 202 -0.91 20.17 2.50
C LEU A 202 0.61 20.15 2.28
N SER A 203 1.10 21.14 1.54
CA SER A 203 2.54 21.48 1.52
C SER A 203 2.98 22.08 2.86
N LYS A 204 4.28 22.14 3.10
CA LYS A 204 4.89 22.89 4.21
C LYS A 204 4.35 24.32 4.35
N ASN A 205 3.98 24.98 3.24
CA ASN A 205 3.44 26.34 3.24
C ASN A 205 1.92 26.39 3.50
N LYS A 206 1.31 25.28 3.93
CA LYS A 206 -0.14 25.12 4.15
C LYS A 206 -1.00 25.32 2.90
N LYS A 207 -0.39 25.23 1.71
CA LYS A 207 -1.10 25.18 0.43
C LYS A 207 -1.74 23.79 0.28
N ILE A 208 -3.02 23.73 -0.05
CA ILE A 208 -3.69 22.47 -0.39
C ILE A 208 -3.08 21.94 -1.69
N LEU A 209 -2.62 20.70 -1.67
CA LEU A 209 -2.05 20.05 -2.84
C LEU A 209 -3.07 19.10 -3.47
N PHE A 210 -3.59 18.16 -2.70
CA PHE A 210 -4.57 17.18 -3.15
C PHE A 210 -5.38 16.64 -1.98
N GLY A 211 -6.58 16.15 -2.26
CA GLY A 211 -7.44 15.41 -1.36
C GLY A 211 -7.33 13.90 -1.56
N ILE A 212 -7.72 13.16 -0.52
CA ILE A 212 -7.80 11.70 -0.53
C ILE A 212 -9.24 11.31 -0.24
N ASP A 213 -9.91 10.72 -1.23
CA ASP A 213 -11.26 10.19 -1.06
C ASP A 213 -11.19 8.66 -0.93
N LYS A 214 -11.97 8.05 -0.04
CA LYS A 214 -12.06 6.59 0.07
C LYS A 214 -13.23 6.08 -0.75
N SER A 215 -12.98 5.11 -1.61
CA SER A 215 -14.05 4.41 -2.33
C SER A 215 -14.91 3.62 -1.34
N GLU A 216 -16.21 3.94 -1.24
CA GLU A 216 -17.13 3.24 -0.32
C GLU A 216 -17.31 1.74 -0.65
N ASN A 217 -16.94 1.30 -1.87
CA ASN A 217 -17.29 -0.02 -2.42
C ASN A 217 -16.12 -1.01 -2.57
N SER A 218 -14.94 -0.70 -2.07
CA SER A 218 -13.76 -1.55 -2.19
C SER A 218 -13.66 -2.52 -1.02
N LEU A 219 -13.83 -3.81 -1.34
CA LEU A 219 -13.54 -4.92 -0.42
C LEU A 219 -12.04 -5.22 -0.32
N ASP A 220 -11.22 -4.60 -1.17
CA ASP A 220 -9.77 -4.81 -1.23
C ASP A 220 -9.07 -4.08 -0.07
N GLY A 221 -8.46 -4.87 0.82
CA GLY A 221 -7.76 -4.40 2.02
C GLY A 221 -8.35 -4.88 3.34
N GLN A 222 -9.57 -5.45 3.33
CA GLN A 222 -10.12 -6.11 4.51
C GLN A 222 -9.48 -7.50 4.67
N SER A 223 -8.91 -7.78 5.85
CA SER A 223 -8.41 -9.12 6.14
C SER A 223 -9.60 -10.06 6.17
N THR A 224 -9.42 -11.27 5.65
CA THR A 224 -10.43 -12.33 5.79
C THR A 224 -10.42 -12.93 7.21
N LEU A 225 -9.43 -12.57 8.05
CA LEU A 225 -9.26 -13.11 9.40
C LEU A 225 -10.49 -12.89 10.32
N PRO A 226 -11.12 -11.70 10.41
CA PRO A 226 -12.34 -11.52 11.20
C PRO A 226 -13.48 -12.43 10.73
N ALA A 227 -13.62 -12.63 9.41
CA ALA A 227 -14.63 -13.52 8.86
C ALA A 227 -14.36 -14.98 9.28
N TRP A 228 -13.12 -15.45 9.19
CA TRP A 228 -12.74 -16.79 9.65
C TRP A 228 -12.97 -16.99 11.15
N LEU A 229 -12.59 -16.01 11.98
CA LEU A 229 -12.84 -16.06 13.43
C LEU A 229 -14.33 -16.14 13.75
N PHE A 230 -15.16 -15.38 13.03
CA PHE A 230 -16.61 -15.43 13.17
C PHE A 230 -17.18 -16.79 12.74
N PHE A 231 -16.76 -17.32 11.59
CA PHE A 231 -17.20 -18.65 11.12
C PHE A 231 -16.81 -19.77 12.09
N ILE A 232 -15.58 -19.76 12.62
CA ILE A 232 -15.13 -20.74 13.61
C ILE A 232 -15.95 -20.61 14.91
N GLY A 233 -16.19 -19.39 15.37
CA GLY A 233 -17.07 -19.12 16.52
C GLY A 233 -18.48 -19.69 16.32
N LEU A 234 -19.06 -19.50 15.13
CA LEU A 234 -20.39 -20.00 14.77
C LEU A 234 -20.44 -21.53 14.74
N LEU A 235 -19.41 -22.19 14.21
CA LEU A 235 -19.32 -23.66 14.22
C LEU A 235 -19.27 -24.21 15.66
N ILE A 236 -18.47 -23.62 16.54
CA ILE A 236 -18.39 -24.02 17.95
C ILE A 236 -19.72 -23.78 18.66
N PHE A 237 -20.38 -22.65 18.38
CA PHE A 237 -21.70 -22.35 18.92
C PHE A 237 -22.76 -23.37 18.48
N SER A 238 -22.81 -23.69 17.18
CA SER A 238 -23.76 -24.69 16.65
C SER A 238 -23.54 -26.08 17.25
N PHE A 239 -22.28 -26.50 17.39
CA PHE A 239 -21.93 -27.79 17.99
C PHE A 239 -22.31 -27.88 19.47
N THR A 240 -22.13 -26.79 20.23
CA THR A 240 -22.52 -26.74 21.65
C THR A 240 -24.03 -26.74 21.82
N LEU A 241 -24.79 -26.06 20.94
CA LEU A 241 -26.25 -26.10 20.93
C LEU A 241 -26.81 -27.49 20.65
N VAL A 242 -26.32 -28.16 19.61
CA VAL A 242 -26.72 -29.54 19.30
C VAL A 242 -26.47 -30.43 20.51
N ARG A 243 -25.28 -30.36 21.11
CA ARG A 243 -24.95 -31.16 22.29
C ARG A 243 -25.83 -30.84 23.49
N TYR A 244 -26.22 -29.58 23.68
CA TYR A 244 -27.15 -29.18 24.74
C TYR A 244 -28.55 -29.74 24.51
N ALA A 245 -29.04 -29.71 23.26
CA ALA A 245 -30.37 -30.22 22.90
C ALA A 245 -30.51 -31.75 23.01
N TYR A 246 -29.41 -32.50 22.82
CA TYR A 246 -29.37 -33.96 22.96
C TYR A 246 -29.02 -34.45 24.37
N ARG A 247 -28.95 -33.56 25.36
CA ARG A 247 -28.59 -33.87 26.74
C ARG A 247 -29.80 -33.88 27.66
#